data_AF-A0A255SYR4-F1
#
_entry.id   AF-A0A255SYR4-F1
#
_cell.length_a   1.000
_cell.length_b   1.000
_cell.length_c   1.000
_cell.angle_alpha   90.00
_cell.angle_beta   90.00
_cell.angle_gamma   90.00
#
_symmetry.space_group_name_H-M   'P 1'
#
loop_
_entity.id
_entity.type
_entity.pdbx_description
1 polymer ?
#
loop_
_entity_poly.entity_id
_entity_poly.type
_entity_poly.pdbx_seq_one_letter_code
_entity_poly.pdbx_strand_id
1 'polypeptide(L)'
;MICIIAAVAANRAIGYRNHLLFHIGEDMTRFRELTLGHTVVMGRHTFESLPNGPLPGRRNIVVSTTMKHANGVEVYGSIAMAMKACRTDDTIFIIGGEQIYRQTISIADRLYITEIDSTTEHADSWFPAYDGWKLKEKTQRQGYAFCVYERKKDNRQASVGIGDGDVIDI
;
A
#
# COMPACT_ATOMS: atom_id res chain seq x y z
N MET A 1 9.54 0.70 -6.85
CA MET A 1 8.10 0.90 -7.16
C MET A 1 7.29 0.67 -5.88
N ILE A 2 6.33 1.54 -5.58
CA ILE A 2 5.47 1.45 -4.39
C ILE A 2 4.06 1.06 -4.81
N CYS A 3 3.63 -0.11 -4.34
CA CYS A 3 2.31 -0.67 -4.58
C CYS A 3 1.53 -0.67 -3.26
N ILE A 4 0.24 -0.37 -3.31
CA ILE A 4 -0.69 -0.65 -2.21
C ILE A 4 -1.56 -1.83 -2.62
N ILE A 5 -1.78 -2.76 -1.70
CA ILE A 5 -2.72 -3.87 -1.89
C ILE A 5 -3.72 -3.91 -0.72
N ALA A 6 -5.01 -3.99 -1.04
CA ALA A 6 -6.09 -3.97 -0.05
C ALA A 6 -7.38 -4.60 -0.58
N ALA A 7 -8.12 -5.29 0.29
CA ALA A 7 -9.51 -5.63 0.08
C ALA A 7 -10.39 -4.55 0.70
N VAL A 8 -11.33 -4.00 -0.09
CA VAL A 8 -12.05 -2.76 0.23
C VAL A 8 -13.55 -2.97 -0.01
N ALA A 9 -14.34 -2.86 1.05
CA ALA A 9 -15.81 -2.90 0.98
C ALA A 9 -16.39 -1.72 0.20
N ALA A 10 -17.66 -1.80 -0.22
CA ALA A 10 -18.32 -0.74 -1.00
C ALA A 10 -18.35 0.63 -0.29
N ASN A 11 -18.30 0.64 1.05
CA ASN A 11 -18.20 1.84 1.90
C ASN A 11 -16.75 2.17 2.32
N ARG A 12 -15.75 1.60 1.65
CA ARG A 12 -14.31 1.63 1.95
C ARG A 12 -13.88 0.97 3.26
N ALA A 13 -14.75 0.24 3.95
CA ALA A 13 -14.35 -0.47 5.15
C ALA A 13 -13.33 -1.59 4.82
N ILE A 14 -12.35 -1.80 5.71
CA ILE A 14 -11.28 -2.80 5.50
C ILE A 14 -11.08 -3.75 6.69
N GLY A 15 -11.52 -3.35 7.88
CA GLY A 15 -11.30 -4.16 9.08
C GLY A 15 -12.21 -3.79 10.24
N TYR A 16 -12.32 -4.73 11.16
CA TYR A 16 -12.98 -4.56 12.46
C TYR A 16 -12.24 -5.39 13.51
N ARG A 17 -11.90 -4.79 14.65
CA ARG A 17 -11.20 -5.42 15.78
C ARG A 17 -9.93 -6.17 15.35
N ASN A 18 -9.16 -5.56 14.45
CA ASN A 18 -7.93 -6.14 13.89
C ASN A 18 -8.13 -7.42 13.04
N HIS A 19 -9.33 -7.64 12.52
CA HIS A 19 -9.63 -8.72 11.58
C HIS A 19 -10.11 -8.17 10.24
N LEU A 20 -9.89 -8.94 9.17
CA LEU A 20 -10.48 -8.67 7.85
C LEU A 20 -12.00 -8.82 7.92
N LEU A 21 -12.72 -7.96 7.19
CA LEU A 21 -14.18 -8.00 7.12
C LEU A 21 -14.71 -9.17 6.29
N PHE A 22 -13.95 -9.57 5.27
CA PHE A 22 -14.33 -10.61 4.33
C PHE A 22 -13.16 -11.56 4.11
N HIS A 23 -13.45 -12.86 4.10
CA HIS A 23 -12.47 -13.91 3.80
C HIS A 23 -12.70 -14.41 2.38
N ILE A 24 -11.91 -13.91 1.43
CA ILE A 24 -12.00 -14.28 0.01
C ILE A 24 -10.75 -15.09 -0.34
N GLY A 25 -10.92 -16.39 -0.60
CA GLY A 25 -9.79 -17.29 -0.88
C GLY A 25 -8.94 -16.86 -2.07
N GLU A 26 -9.59 -16.45 -3.17
CA GLU A 26 -8.90 -15.93 -4.37
C GLU A 26 -8.12 -14.63 -4.09
N ASP A 27 -8.60 -13.78 -3.16
CA ASP A 27 -7.89 -12.56 -2.74
C ASP A 27 -6.62 -12.91 -1.96
N MET A 28 -6.68 -13.91 -1.07
CA MET A 28 -5.50 -14.38 -0.35
C MET A 28 -4.44 -14.98 -1.29
N THR A 29 -4.88 -15.73 -2.31
CA THR A 29 -4.00 -16.25 -3.37
C THR A 29 -3.35 -15.10 -4.15
N ARG A 30 -4.15 -14.15 -4.64
CA ARG A 30 -3.67 -12.96 -5.36
C ARG A 30 -2.67 -12.15 -4.51
N PHE A 31 -2.98 -11.94 -3.23
CA PHE A 31 -2.09 -11.25 -2.29
C PHE A 31 -0.74 -11.96 -2.17
N ARG A 32 -0.75 -13.29 -2.01
CA ARG A 32 0.47 -14.08 -1.93
C ARG A 32 1.28 -13.97 -3.21
N GLU A 33 0.65 -14.19 -4.37
CA GLU A 33 1.32 -14.16 -5.67
C GLU A 33 1.96 -12.80 -5.97
N LEU A 34 1.22 -11.71 -5.73
CA LEU A 34 1.72 -10.36 -5.97
C LEU A 34 2.84 -9.95 -5.02
N THR A 35 2.82 -10.43 -3.77
CA THR A 35 3.78 -9.96 -2.74
C THR A 35 4.99 -10.87 -2.57
N LEU A 36 4.95 -12.12 -3.05
CA LEU A 36 6.04 -13.08 -2.87
C LEU A 36 7.36 -12.57 -3.48
N GLY A 37 8.47 -12.71 -2.73
CA GLY A 37 9.78 -12.24 -3.17
C GLY A 37 9.99 -10.73 -3.03
N HIS A 38 8.99 -9.99 -2.55
CA HIS A 38 9.04 -8.53 -2.42
C HIS A 38 9.05 -8.07 -0.95
N THR A 39 9.29 -6.77 -0.76
CA THR A 39 9.19 -6.11 0.54
C THR A 39 7.72 -5.82 0.86
N VAL A 40 7.26 -6.21 2.04
CA VAL A 40 5.93 -5.87 2.55
C VAL A 40 6.07 -4.92 3.73
N VAL A 41 5.30 -3.83 3.71
CA VAL A 41 5.30 -2.80 4.76
C VAL A 41 3.93 -2.72 5.37
N MET A 42 3.87 -2.83 6.70
CA MET A 42 2.63 -2.84 7.46
C MET A 42 2.74 -2.10 8.79
N GLY A 43 1.59 -1.81 9.41
CA GLY A 43 1.52 -1.27 10.76
C GLY A 43 1.55 -2.39 11.80
N ARG A 44 1.81 -2.04 13.07
CA ARG A 44 1.86 -3.00 14.18
C ARG A 44 0.60 -3.86 14.30
N HIS A 45 -0.60 -3.26 14.28
CA HIS A 45 -1.86 -4.00 14.42
C HIS A 45 -2.04 -5.02 13.29
N THR A 46 -1.79 -4.62 12.04
CA THR A 46 -1.83 -5.53 10.89
C THR A 46 -0.86 -6.69 11.07
N PHE A 47 0.37 -6.43 11.52
CA PHE A 47 1.33 -7.50 11.82
C PHE A 47 0.81 -8.45 12.90
N GLU A 48 0.27 -7.93 14.00
CA GLU A 48 -0.31 -8.71 15.10
C GLU A 48 -1.55 -9.51 14.68
N SER A 49 -2.23 -9.10 13.60
CA SER A 49 -3.38 -9.84 13.03
C SER A 49 -2.97 -11.05 12.18
N LEU A 50 -1.69 -11.13 11.78
CA LEU A 50 -1.23 -12.21 10.92
C LEU A 50 -1.21 -13.53 11.69
N PRO A 51 -1.80 -14.61 11.16
CA PRO A 51 -1.99 -15.86 11.90
C PRO A 51 -0.67 -16.55 12.28
N ASN A 52 0.37 -16.37 11.47
CA ASN A 52 1.66 -17.06 11.62
C ASN A 52 2.84 -16.07 11.70
N GLY A 53 2.58 -14.82 12.09
CA GLY A 53 3.60 -13.78 12.18
C GLY A 53 4.16 -13.37 10.79
N PRO A 54 5.49 -13.21 10.65
CA PRO A 54 6.09 -12.69 9.42
C PRO A 54 5.71 -13.52 8.19
N LEU A 55 5.36 -12.84 7.11
CA LEU A 55 4.96 -13.46 5.86
C LEU A 55 6.16 -14.18 5.21
N PRO A 56 6.13 -15.52 5.03
CA PRO A 56 7.28 -16.26 4.50
C PRO A 56 7.62 -15.85 3.06
N GLY A 57 8.92 -15.88 2.72
CA GLY A 57 9.41 -15.52 1.38
C GLY A 57 9.29 -14.03 1.05
N ARG A 58 9.12 -13.18 2.06
CA ARG A 58 9.00 -11.72 1.94
C ARG A 58 9.88 -11.04 2.97
N ARG A 59 10.40 -9.86 2.62
CA ARG A 59 11.04 -8.97 3.59
C ARG A 59 9.93 -8.23 4.34
N ASN A 60 9.76 -8.52 5.62
CA ASN A 60 8.68 -7.95 6.43
C ASN A 60 9.16 -6.72 7.17
N ILE A 61 8.52 -5.58 6.89
CA ILE A 61 8.75 -4.31 7.57
C ILE A 61 7.49 -3.90 8.34
N VAL A 62 7.66 -3.60 9.63
CA VAL A 62 6.61 -3.06 10.50
C VAL A 62 6.94 -1.62 10.87
N VAL A 63 5.98 -0.72 10.68
CA VAL A 63 6.09 0.67 11.13
C VAL A 63 5.45 0.80 12.51
N SER A 64 6.27 1.06 13.51
CA SER A 64 5.88 1.15 14.92
C SER A 64 6.94 1.84 15.75
N THR A 65 6.50 2.62 16.75
CA THR A 65 7.37 3.22 17.78
C THR A 65 7.44 2.40 19.06
N THR A 66 6.58 1.38 19.21
CA THR A 66 6.45 0.58 20.44
C THR A 66 6.90 -0.86 20.29
N MET A 67 7.09 -1.32 19.05
CA MET A 67 7.57 -2.68 18.76
C MET A 67 9.09 -2.67 18.59
N LYS A 68 9.76 -3.76 18.98
CA LYS A 68 11.19 -3.98 18.73
C LYS A 68 11.36 -4.91 17.54
N HIS A 69 12.53 -4.85 16.91
CA HIS A 69 12.95 -5.83 15.90
C HIS A 69 12.83 -7.26 16.45
N ALA A 70 12.41 -8.17 15.57
CA ALA A 70 12.24 -9.58 15.88
C ALA A 70 12.74 -10.43 14.70
N ASN A 71 12.90 -11.73 14.92
CA ASN A 71 13.35 -12.61 13.85
C ASN A 71 12.38 -12.56 12.65
N GLY A 72 12.92 -12.32 11.46
CA GLY A 72 12.13 -12.20 10.23
C GLY A 72 11.35 -10.89 10.05
N VAL A 73 11.48 -9.90 10.96
CA VAL A 73 10.79 -8.60 10.89
C VAL A 73 11.73 -7.44 11.23
N GLU A 74 11.75 -6.46 10.35
CA GLU A 74 12.39 -5.17 10.56
C GLU A 74 11.36 -4.15 11.08
N VAL A 75 11.71 -3.37 12.11
CA VAL A 75 10.82 -2.37 12.68
C VAL A 75 11.39 -0.97 12.50
N TYR A 76 10.58 -0.04 12.00
CA TYR A 76 10.97 1.36 11.85
C TYR A 76 9.94 2.29 12.50
N GLY A 77 10.39 3.37 13.13
CA GLY A 77 9.51 4.31 13.82
C GLY A 77 8.63 5.19 12.91
N SER A 78 8.80 5.15 11.58
CA SER A 78 8.03 5.95 10.62
C SER A 78 8.08 5.37 9.21
N ILE A 79 7.11 5.78 8.37
CA ILE A 79 7.11 5.46 6.93
C ILE A 79 8.39 5.97 6.26
N ALA A 80 8.83 7.19 6.57
CA ALA A 80 10.03 7.77 5.97
C ALA A 80 11.29 6.94 6.26
N MET A 81 11.44 6.43 7.48
CA MET A 81 12.55 5.54 7.83
C MET A 81 12.43 4.18 7.14
N ALA A 82 11.23 3.60 7.09
CA ALA A 82 10.99 2.35 6.37
C ALA A 82 11.34 2.46 4.89
N MET A 83 10.90 3.54 4.22
CA MET A 83 11.20 3.76 2.79
C MET A 83 12.69 4.00 2.54
N LYS A 84 13.41 4.69 3.43
CA LYS A 84 14.87 4.88 3.33
C LYS A 84 15.66 3.58 3.47
N ALA A 85 15.10 2.58 4.14
CA ALA A 85 15.73 1.27 4.29
C ALA A 85 15.47 0.32 3.11
N CYS A 86 14.62 0.70 2.16
CA CYS A 86 14.40 -0.02 0.92
C CYS A 86 15.39 0.46 -0.15
N ARG A 87 15.82 -0.46 -1.02
CA ARG A 87 16.66 -0.12 -2.17
C ARG A 87 15.84 0.57 -3.25
N THR A 88 16.51 1.32 -4.13
CA THR A 88 15.86 2.05 -5.23
C THR A 88 15.12 1.13 -6.21
N ASP A 89 15.59 -0.09 -6.38
CA ASP A 89 15.04 -1.13 -7.25
C ASP A 89 14.01 -2.04 -6.56
N ASP A 90 13.77 -1.86 -5.25
CA ASP A 90 12.79 -2.67 -4.53
C ASP A 90 11.37 -2.40 -5.06
N THR A 91 10.62 -3.50 -5.21
CA THR A 91 9.16 -3.43 -5.24
C THR A 91 8.64 -3.57 -3.82
N ILE A 92 7.87 -2.57 -3.39
CA ILE A 92 7.36 -2.45 -2.04
C ILE A 92 5.85 -2.59 -2.11
N PHE A 93 5.29 -3.50 -1.31
CA PHE A 93 3.85 -3.62 -1.10
C PHE A 93 3.48 -3.08 0.27
N ILE A 94 2.70 -2.02 0.28
CA ILE A 94 2.02 -1.53 1.48
C ILE A 94 0.76 -2.38 1.68
N ILE A 95 0.69 -3.06 2.81
CA ILE A 95 -0.39 -4.01 3.12
C ILE A 95 -1.28 -3.55 4.28
N GLY A 96 -1.15 -2.28 4.67
CA GLY A 96 -2.03 -1.61 5.64
C GLY A 96 -1.48 -1.57 7.07
N GLY A 97 -2.28 -1.25 8.07
CA GLY A 97 -3.71 -0.91 8.00
C GLY A 97 -3.98 0.56 7.64
N GLU A 98 -5.13 1.07 8.06
CA GLU A 98 -5.64 2.41 7.72
C GLU A 98 -4.58 3.52 7.83
N GLN A 99 -3.89 3.63 8.98
CA GLN A 99 -2.91 4.70 9.20
C GLN A 99 -1.73 4.62 8.23
N ILE A 100 -1.32 3.41 7.85
CA ILE A 100 -0.24 3.19 6.89
C ILE A 100 -0.74 3.56 5.50
N TYR A 101 -1.91 3.08 5.10
CA TYR A 101 -2.52 3.44 3.81
C TYR A 101 -2.68 4.97 3.65
N ARG A 102 -3.17 5.67 4.68
CA ARG A 102 -3.31 7.13 4.66
C ARG A 102 -1.98 7.85 4.45
N GLN A 103 -0.90 7.36 5.06
CA GLN A 103 0.43 7.97 4.93
C GLN A 103 1.11 7.64 3.59
N THR A 104 0.76 6.54 2.95
CA THR A 104 1.47 6.07 1.74
C THR A 104 0.70 6.27 0.45
N ILE A 105 -0.61 6.52 0.47
CA ILE A 105 -1.41 6.61 -0.76
C ILE A 105 -0.96 7.72 -1.71
N SER A 106 -0.42 8.83 -1.20
CA SER A 106 0.05 9.95 -2.01
C SER A 106 1.41 9.69 -2.69
N ILE A 107 2.16 8.68 -2.23
CA ILE A 107 3.49 8.30 -2.77
C ILE A 107 3.46 6.95 -3.50
N ALA A 108 2.31 6.27 -3.53
CA ALA A 108 2.17 5.03 -4.26
C ALA A 108 2.15 5.26 -5.78
N ASP A 109 2.69 4.30 -6.53
CA ASP A 109 2.65 4.25 -7.99
C ASP A 109 1.40 3.51 -8.49
N ARG A 110 0.99 2.47 -7.76
CA ARG A 110 -0.08 1.54 -8.16
C ARG A 110 -0.92 1.07 -6.98
N LEU A 111 -2.23 0.90 -7.19
CA LEU A 111 -3.12 0.22 -6.25
C LEU A 111 -3.60 -1.10 -6.85
N TYR A 112 -3.47 -2.18 -6.08
CA TYR A 112 -4.09 -3.47 -6.31
C TYR A 112 -5.26 -3.61 -5.34
N ILE A 113 -6.45 -3.23 -5.79
CA ILE A 113 -7.64 -3.22 -4.93
C ILE A 113 -8.49 -4.43 -5.26
N THR A 114 -8.98 -5.11 -4.23
CA THR A 114 -10.08 -6.06 -4.35
C THR A 114 -11.33 -5.32 -3.88
N GLU A 115 -12.13 -4.83 -4.82
CA GLU A 115 -13.36 -4.07 -4.53
C GLU A 115 -14.49 -5.06 -4.25
N ILE A 116 -15.04 -5.02 -3.05
CA ILE A 116 -16.08 -5.95 -2.58
C ILE A 116 -17.43 -5.24 -2.68
N ASP A 117 -18.38 -5.87 -3.38
CA ASP A 117 -19.72 -5.34 -3.65
C ASP A 117 -20.66 -5.51 -2.44
N SER A 118 -20.13 -5.36 -1.23
CA SER A 118 -20.84 -5.55 0.03
C SER A 118 -20.32 -4.59 1.09
N THR A 119 -21.15 -4.34 2.09
CA THR A 119 -20.83 -3.57 3.29
C THR A 119 -21.02 -4.42 4.54
N THR A 120 -20.42 -4.02 5.65
CA THR A 120 -20.62 -4.65 6.96
C THR A 120 -21.30 -3.68 7.92
N GLU A 121 -22.02 -4.22 8.92
CA GLU A 121 -22.59 -3.41 10.01
C GLU A 121 -21.51 -2.88 10.96
N HIS A 122 -20.38 -3.58 11.06
CA HIS A 122 -19.28 -3.24 11.93
C HIS A 122 -17.99 -3.04 11.15
N ALA A 123 -17.38 -1.87 11.32
CA ALA A 123 -16.07 -1.52 10.83
C ALA A 123 -15.46 -0.47 11.77
N ASP A 124 -14.15 -0.53 11.98
CA ASP A 124 -13.38 0.48 12.73
C ASP A 124 -12.19 1.01 11.93
N SER A 125 -12.00 0.47 10.73
CA SER A 125 -10.89 0.80 9.84
C SER A 125 -11.39 1.00 8.42
N TRP A 126 -10.95 2.09 7.78
CA TRP A 126 -11.34 2.44 6.40
C TRP A 126 -10.14 2.71 5.50
N PHE A 127 -10.25 2.28 4.25
CA PHE A 127 -9.31 2.65 3.20
C PHE A 127 -9.46 4.16 2.88
N PRO A 128 -8.36 4.90 2.69
CA PRO A 128 -8.43 6.30 2.29
C PRO A 128 -9.18 6.47 0.97
N ALA A 129 -9.72 7.67 0.75
CA ALA A 129 -10.27 8.05 -0.55
C ALA A 129 -9.20 7.96 -1.65
N TYR A 130 -9.59 7.50 -2.84
CA TYR A 130 -8.70 7.33 -3.98
C TYR A 130 -9.30 7.95 -5.27
N ASP A 131 -10.14 8.98 -5.09
CA ASP A 131 -10.72 9.82 -6.13
C ASP A 131 -9.60 10.61 -6.85
N GLY A 132 -9.03 10.06 -7.91
CA GLY A 132 -7.83 10.59 -8.58
C GLY A 132 -6.96 9.51 -9.19
N TRP A 133 -7.17 8.27 -8.75
CA TRP A 133 -6.62 7.08 -9.36
C TRP A 133 -7.45 6.66 -10.59
N LYS A 134 -6.77 6.20 -11.64
CA LYS A 134 -7.40 5.75 -12.88
C LYS A 134 -7.41 4.23 -12.91
N LEU A 135 -8.60 3.64 -13.10
CA LEU A 135 -8.74 2.20 -13.32
C LEU A 135 -8.04 1.81 -14.63
N LYS A 136 -7.18 0.80 -14.55
CA LYS A 136 -6.39 0.27 -15.68
C LYS A 136 -6.84 -1.11 -16.07
N GLU A 137 -7.06 -1.96 -15.08
CA GLU A 137 -7.51 -3.34 -15.27
C GLU A 137 -8.60 -3.63 -14.25
N LYS A 138 -9.64 -4.35 -14.68
CA LYS A 138 -10.69 -4.86 -13.82
C LYS A 138 -11.05 -6.27 -14.24
N THR A 139 -10.94 -7.19 -13.30
CA THR A 139 -11.32 -8.59 -13.48
C THR A 139 -12.48 -8.88 -12.54
N GLN A 140 -13.69 -8.96 -13.10
CA GLN A 140 -14.91 -9.17 -12.34
C GLN A 140 -14.99 -10.61 -11.80
N ARG A 141 -15.51 -10.75 -10.58
CA ARG A 141 -15.92 -12.00 -9.94
C ARG A 141 -17.33 -11.83 -9.37
N GLN A 142 -17.88 -12.89 -8.80
CA GLN A 142 -19.18 -12.80 -8.12
C GLN A 142 -19.00 -12.11 -6.75
N GLY A 143 -19.58 -10.93 -6.58
CA GLY A 143 -19.58 -10.16 -5.32
C GLY A 143 -18.32 -9.35 -5.05
N TYR A 144 -17.32 -9.37 -5.94
CA TYR A 144 -16.14 -8.53 -5.86
C TYR A 144 -15.43 -8.42 -7.22
N ALA A 145 -14.45 -7.53 -7.34
CA ALA A 145 -13.59 -7.41 -8.51
C ALA A 145 -12.13 -7.16 -8.14
N PHE A 146 -11.23 -7.74 -8.90
CA PHE A 146 -9.81 -7.42 -8.85
C PHE A 146 -9.52 -6.23 -9.74
N CYS A 147 -9.21 -5.08 -9.14
CA CYS A 147 -8.92 -3.84 -9.82
C CYS A 147 -7.42 -3.51 -9.71
N VAL A 148 -6.87 -2.92 -10.77
CA VAL A 148 -5.55 -2.28 -10.78
C VAL A 148 -5.73 -0.82 -11.15
N TYR A 149 -5.23 0.06 -10.30
CA TYR A 149 -5.28 1.50 -10.49
C TYR A 149 -3.88 2.08 -10.63
N GLU A 150 -3.74 3.10 -11.47
CA GLU A 150 -2.53 3.91 -11.60
C GLU A 150 -2.84 5.37 -11.35
N ARG A 151 -1.87 6.10 -10.80
CA ARG A 151 -2.02 7.53 -10.59
C ARG A 151 -2.09 8.24 -11.95
N LYS A 152 -2.97 9.24 -12.10
CA LYS A 152 -2.83 10.19 -13.20
C LYS A 152 -1.44 10.82 -13.07
N LYS A 153 -0.56 10.62 -14.05
CA LYS A 153 0.66 11.43 -14.14
C LYS A 153 0.18 12.87 -14.31
N ASP A 154 0.25 13.66 -13.26
CA ASP A 154 0.17 15.10 -13.41
C ASP A 154 1.35 15.49 -14.27
N ASN A 155 1.06 15.99 -15.46
CA ASN A 155 2.04 16.45 -16.43
C ASN A 155 2.64 17.78 -15.91
N ARG A 156 3.29 17.76 -14.75
CA ARG A 156 4.17 18.85 -14.34
C ARG A 156 5.50 18.63 -15.05
N GLN A 157 5.54 19.09 -16.30
CA GLN A 157 6.77 19.66 -16.82
C GLN A 157 7.24 20.72 -15.82
N ALA A 158 8.33 20.45 -15.13
CA ALA A 158 9.19 21.51 -14.63
C ALA A 158 10.32 21.65 -15.64
N SER A 159 10.02 22.42 -16.68
CA SER A 159 11.00 23.19 -17.44
C SER A 159 11.91 23.91 -16.44
N VAL A 160 13.16 23.48 -16.31
CA VAL A 160 14.21 24.37 -15.84
C VAL A 160 14.52 25.28 -17.03
N GLY A 161 13.87 26.44 -17.03
CA GLY A 161 14.35 27.56 -17.82
C GLY A 161 15.69 28.01 -17.23
N ILE A 162 16.77 27.76 -17.95
CA ILE A 162 18.02 28.49 -17.73
C ILE A 162 17.82 29.79 -18.52
N GLY A 163 17.61 30.87 -17.78
CA GLY A 163 17.49 32.21 -18.32
C GLY A 163 18.81 32.74 -18.84
N ASP A 164 18.69 33.64 -19.79
CA ASP A 164 19.73 34.53 -20.31
C ASP A 164 20.38 35.39 -19.21
N GLY A 165 21.65 35.77 -19.45
CA GLY A 165 22.46 36.73 -18.68
C GLY A 165 23.64 36.04 -17.99
N ASP A 166 24.92 36.34 -18.26
CA ASP A 166 25.49 37.65 -18.55
C ASP A 166 26.68 37.59 -19.51
N VAL A 167 26.72 38.59 -20.39
CA VAL A 167 27.91 39.11 -21.07
C VAL A 167 28.74 39.85 -20.02
N ILE A 168 30.03 39.56 -19.92
CA ILE A 168 31.00 40.44 -19.27
C ILE A 168 32.06 40.77 -20.30
N ASP A 169 31.95 41.96 -20.88
CA ASP A 169 33.07 42.73 -21.41
C ASP A 169 33.97 43.12 -20.23
N ILE A 170 35.21 42.62 -20.19
CA ILE A 170 36.45 43.42 -19.98
C ILE A 170 37.64 42.67 -20.59
#